data_AF-A0A428RVM7-F1
#
_entry.id   AF-A0A428RVM7-F1
#
_cell.length_a   1.000
_cell.length_b   1.000
_cell.length_c   1.000
_cell.angle_alpha   90.00
_cell.angle_beta   90.00
_cell.angle_gamma   90.00
#
_symmetry.space_group_name_H-M   'P 1'
#
loop_
_entity.id
_entity.type
_entity.pdbx_description
1 polymer ?
#
loop_
_entity_poly.entity_id
_entity_poly.type
_entity_poly.pdbx_seq_one_letter_code
_entity_poly.pdbx_strand_id
1 'polypeptide(L)'
;MDSELQAGAKTTKEYCGSKKVKRPSCGKSNGISRVVGYFEGWARSRPCEKFWPEQIPIGLYTHINFAFATIDPKTFEVKADKESDLNTYSRLMAQKKKDPELKVYLAVGGWTFNDPGLGMGT
;
A
#
# COMPACT_ATOMS: atom_id res chain seq x y z
N MET A 1 -3.24 -20.41 -20.23
CA MET A 1 -1.77 -20.41 -20.16
C MET A 1 -1.37 -18.98 -20.38
N ASP A 2 -1.32 -18.19 -19.32
CA ASP A 2 -0.82 -16.82 -19.34
C ASP A 2 0.15 -16.70 -18.15
N SER A 3 1.36 -17.12 -18.43
CA SER A 3 2.57 -16.81 -17.69
C SER A 3 2.92 -15.34 -17.90
N GLU A 4 3.41 -14.69 -16.84
CA GLU A 4 4.03 -13.35 -16.81
C GLU A 4 3.19 -12.21 -16.21
N LEU A 5 2.91 -12.33 -14.91
CA LEU A 5 3.01 -11.18 -14.00
C LEU A 5 3.39 -11.67 -12.59
N GLN A 6 4.61 -12.17 -12.41
CA GLN A 6 5.15 -12.46 -11.08
C GLN A 6 6.09 -11.33 -10.64
N ALA A 7 5.51 -10.30 -10.03
CA ALA A 7 6.20 -9.40 -9.10
C ALA A 7 5.53 -9.40 -7.72
N GLY A 8 4.94 -10.54 -7.34
CA GLY A 8 4.45 -10.80 -5.98
C GLY A 8 5.13 -12.07 -5.48
N ALA A 9 5.93 -11.96 -4.42
CA ALA A 9 6.56 -13.10 -3.77
C ALA A 9 5.48 -14.15 -3.40
N LYS A 10 5.53 -15.32 -4.04
CA LYS A 10 4.76 -16.49 -3.59
C LYS A 10 5.47 -17.07 -2.37
N THR A 11 4.94 -16.84 -1.17
CA THR A 11 5.55 -17.30 0.08
C THR A 11 4.91 -18.62 0.54
N THR A 12 5.49 -19.76 0.16
CA THR A 12 5.22 -21.05 0.84
C THR A 12 5.96 -21.07 2.19
N LYS A 13 5.61 -22.02 3.08
CA LYS A 13 6.29 -22.20 4.40
C LYS A 13 7.82 -22.34 4.27
N GLU A 14 8.32 -22.81 3.14
CA GLU A 14 9.76 -22.95 2.86
C GLU A 14 10.48 -21.59 2.73
N TYR A 15 9.76 -20.51 2.42
CA TYR A 15 10.31 -19.15 2.25
C TYR A 15 10.23 -18.28 3.50
N CYS A 16 9.61 -18.75 4.60
CA CYS A 16 9.55 -18.05 5.88
C CYS A 16 10.78 -18.31 6.79
N GLY A 17 11.93 -18.67 6.20
CA GLY A 17 13.19 -18.86 6.93
C GLY A 17 13.95 -17.56 7.19
N SER A 18 14.91 -17.59 8.12
CA SER A 18 15.79 -16.46 8.47
C SER A 18 16.88 -16.14 7.43
N LYS A 19 16.83 -16.76 6.25
CA LYS A 19 17.79 -16.54 5.16
C LYS A 19 17.58 -15.15 4.56
N LYS A 20 18.49 -14.23 4.85
CA LYS A 20 18.51 -12.89 4.24
C LYS A 20 18.89 -12.98 2.77
N VAL A 21 17.96 -12.62 1.89
CA VAL A 21 18.22 -12.50 0.44
C VAL A 21 19.08 -11.26 0.19
N LYS A 22 20.22 -11.41 -0.50
CA LYS A 22 21.02 -10.28 -0.97
C LYS A 22 20.27 -9.59 -2.11
N ARG A 23 19.71 -8.42 -1.85
CA ARG A 23 18.99 -7.63 -2.85
C ARG A 23 19.99 -6.99 -3.83
N PRO A 24 19.86 -7.22 -5.14
CA PRO A 24 20.64 -6.46 -6.12
C PRO A 24 20.27 -4.97 -6.02
N SER A 25 21.29 -4.10 -6.07
CA SER A 25 21.12 -2.64 -6.10
C SER A 25 21.58 -2.11 -7.46
N CYS A 26 20.75 -1.30 -8.11
CA CYS A 26 21.13 -0.56 -9.31
C CYS A 26 21.57 0.87 -8.92
N GLY A 27 22.54 1.43 -9.63
CA GLY A 27 22.83 2.86 -9.53
C GLY A 27 21.63 3.68 -10.04
N LYS A 28 21.40 4.87 -9.47
CA LYS A 28 20.28 5.78 -9.83
C LYS A 28 20.34 6.31 -11.29
N SER A 29 21.22 5.80 -12.15
CA SER A 29 21.53 6.35 -13.48
C SER A 29 20.69 5.80 -14.63
N ASN A 30 19.65 5.03 -14.38
CA ASN A 30 18.88 4.36 -15.44
C ASN A 30 17.45 4.90 -15.49
N GLY A 31 17.20 5.97 -16.27
CA GLY A 31 15.95 6.31 -16.98
C GLY A 31 14.57 6.29 -16.28
N ILE A 32 14.45 5.84 -15.04
CA ILE A 32 13.19 5.65 -14.32
C ILE A 32 12.97 6.87 -13.45
N SER A 33 12.23 7.84 -13.98
CA SER A 33 11.86 9.07 -13.28
C SER A 33 10.74 8.86 -12.25
N ARG A 34 10.04 7.73 -12.32
CA ARG A 34 8.88 7.47 -11.46
C ARG A 34 8.75 6.00 -11.06
N VAL A 35 8.66 5.77 -9.74
CA VAL A 35 8.34 4.47 -9.14
C VAL A 35 7.13 4.69 -8.24
N VAL A 36 6.00 4.09 -8.61
CA VAL A 36 4.70 4.26 -7.92
C VAL A 36 4.37 3.01 -7.13
N GLY A 37 4.16 3.15 -5.83
CA GLY A 37 3.71 2.07 -4.94
C GLY A 37 2.29 2.30 -4.46
N TYR A 38 1.59 1.22 -4.10
CA TYR A 38 0.34 1.29 -3.36
C TYR A 38 0.57 0.78 -1.94
N PHE A 39 0.25 1.59 -0.94
CA PHE A 39 0.27 1.16 0.46
C PHE A 39 -1.13 0.70 0.84
N GLU A 40 -1.25 -0.60 1.11
CA GLU A 40 -2.51 -1.25 1.40
C GLU A 40 -2.87 -1.11 2.89
N GLY A 41 -3.94 -0.37 3.21
CA GLY A 41 -4.29 0.04 4.58
C GLY A 41 -4.52 -1.10 5.57
N TRP A 42 -4.94 -2.27 5.08
CA TRP A 42 -5.18 -3.46 5.91
C TRP A 42 -3.92 -4.32 6.13
N ALA A 43 -2.76 -3.96 5.56
CA ALA A 43 -1.51 -4.70 5.74
C ALA A 43 -1.07 -4.83 7.21
N ARG A 44 -1.46 -3.87 8.07
CA ARG A 44 -1.24 -3.91 9.53
C ARG A 44 -2.05 -4.99 10.26
N SER A 45 -3.13 -5.47 9.64
CA SER A 45 -4.05 -6.46 10.21
C SER A 45 -3.75 -7.87 9.74
N ARG A 46 -2.72 -8.06 8.89
CA ARG A 46 -2.28 -9.39 8.45
C ARG A 46 -1.88 -10.25 9.66
N PRO A 47 -2.15 -11.57 9.63
CA PRO A 47 -1.81 -12.47 10.73
C PRO A 47 -0.29 -12.59 10.94
N CYS A 48 0.49 -12.46 9.86
CA CYS A 48 1.94 -12.43 9.84
C CYS A 48 2.43 -11.33 8.88
N GLU A 49 3.71 -10.97 8.95
CA GLU A 49 4.31 -9.95 8.07
C GLU A 49 3.49 -8.65 8.02
N LYS A 50 3.03 -8.21 9.21
CA LYS A 50 2.37 -6.92 9.37
C LYS A 50 3.31 -5.84 8.85
N PHE A 51 2.78 -4.99 7.98
CA PHE A 51 3.57 -3.99 7.30
C PHE A 51 3.06 -2.59 7.64
N TRP A 52 3.95 -1.79 8.23
CA TRP A 52 3.69 -0.43 8.66
C TRP A 52 4.38 0.59 7.74
N PRO A 53 3.88 1.85 7.69
CA PRO A 53 4.49 2.89 6.85
C PRO A 53 5.99 3.10 7.10
N GLU A 54 6.46 2.94 8.34
CA GLU A 54 7.87 3.12 8.71
C GLU A 54 8.79 2.01 8.18
N GLN A 55 8.22 0.89 7.72
CA GLN A 55 8.98 -0.21 7.11
C GLN A 55 9.20 -0.01 5.61
N ILE A 56 8.65 1.04 5.01
CA ILE A 56 8.88 1.39 3.61
C ILE A 56 10.34 1.85 3.44
N PRO A 57 11.13 1.22 2.57
CA PRO A 57 12.50 1.65 2.32
C PRO A 57 12.54 3.07 1.72
N ILE A 58 13.35 3.94 2.32
CA ILE A 58 13.55 5.33 1.86
C ILE A 58 14.19 5.33 0.47
N GLY A 59 13.73 6.23 -0.41
CA GLY A 59 14.27 6.40 -1.76
C GLY A 59 13.93 5.31 -2.76
N LEU A 60 13.10 4.32 -2.38
CA LEU A 60 12.63 3.27 -3.30
C LEU A 60 11.46 3.75 -4.17
N TYR A 61 10.54 4.51 -3.59
CA TYR A 61 9.35 5.01 -4.27
C TYR A 61 9.46 6.52 -4.45
N THR A 62 9.02 7.01 -5.61
CA THR A 62 8.84 8.45 -5.81
C THR A 62 7.39 8.86 -5.50
N HIS A 63 6.43 7.94 -5.67
CA HIS A 63 5.02 8.17 -5.37
C HIS A 63 4.46 6.98 -4.58
N ILE A 64 3.68 7.24 -3.54
CA ILE A 64 2.92 6.21 -2.83
C ILE A 64 1.45 6.62 -2.78
N ASN A 65 0.59 5.73 -3.25
CA ASN A 65 -0.85 5.86 -3.15
C ASN A 65 -1.33 5.05 -1.94
N PHE A 66 -1.93 5.68 -0.94
CA PHE A 66 -2.64 4.93 0.09
C PHE A 66 -3.90 4.31 -0.52
N ALA A 67 -4.07 3.00 -0.37
CA ALA A 67 -5.19 2.21 -0.83
C ALA A 67 -5.98 1.68 0.37
N PHE A 68 -7.23 2.09 0.62
CA PHE A 68 -8.04 3.07 -0.14
C PHE A 68 -8.86 3.94 0.82
N ALA A 69 -9.31 5.09 0.32
CA ALA A 69 -10.47 5.79 0.86
C ALA A 69 -11.76 5.37 0.15
N THR A 70 -12.88 5.72 0.75
CA THR A 70 -14.22 5.44 0.21
C THR A 70 -15.03 6.75 0.10
N ILE A 71 -16.24 6.65 -0.44
CA ILE A 71 -17.20 7.74 -0.58
C ILE A 71 -18.40 7.41 0.29
N ASP A 72 -18.85 8.36 1.10
CA ASP A 72 -20.09 8.19 1.84
C ASP A 72 -21.29 8.14 0.87
N PRO A 73 -22.13 7.09 0.88
CA PRO A 73 -23.20 6.96 -0.09
C PRO A 73 -24.36 7.94 0.12
N LYS A 74 -24.41 8.64 1.26
CA LYS A 74 -25.45 9.64 1.57
C LYS A 74 -24.95 11.06 1.32
N THR A 75 -23.74 11.39 1.76
CA THR A 75 -23.19 12.75 1.64
C THR A 75 -22.33 12.95 0.40
N PHE A 76 -21.89 11.87 -0.25
CA PHE A 76 -20.93 11.86 -1.35
C PHE A 76 -19.56 12.44 -1.00
N GLU A 77 -19.26 12.59 0.28
CA GLU A 77 -17.96 13.05 0.75
C GLU A 77 -16.94 11.90 0.75
N VAL A 78 -15.69 12.22 0.45
CA VAL A 78 -14.58 11.28 0.59
C VAL A 78 -14.27 11.08 2.06
N LYS A 79 -14.26 9.83 2.52
CA LYS A 79 -13.93 9.45 3.89
C LYS A 79 -12.94 8.29 3.94
N ALA A 80 -12.33 8.07 5.10
CA ALA A 80 -11.52 6.88 5.32
C ALA A 80 -12.37 5.61 5.23
N ASP A 81 -11.82 4.53 4.68
CA ASP A 81 -12.49 3.22 4.68
C ASP A 81 -12.71 2.73 6.12
N LYS A 82 -11.70 2.90 6.98
CA LYS A 82 -11.79 2.64 8.42
C LYS A 82 -11.24 3.83 9.20
N GLU A 83 -11.82 4.12 10.37
CA GLU A 83 -11.35 5.18 11.27
C GLU A 83 -9.86 5.03 11.61
N SER A 84 -9.43 3.80 11.86
CA SER A 84 -8.04 3.44 12.12
C SER A 84 -7.06 3.76 10.97
N ASP A 85 -7.56 4.01 9.76
CA ASP A 85 -6.72 4.36 8.62
C ASP A 85 -6.26 5.82 8.69
N LEU A 86 -6.99 6.71 9.38
CA LEU A 86 -6.57 8.10 9.61
C LEU A 86 -5.20 8.19 10.31
N ASN A 87 -4.99 7.34 11.33
CA ASN A 87 -3.68 7.22 11.97
C ASN A 87 -2.60 6.73 11.01
N THR A 88 -2.97 5.80 10.11
CA THR A 88 -2.03 5.25 9.12
C THR A 88 -1.70 6.27 8.02
N TYR A 89 -2.65 7.11 7.61
CA TYR A 89 -2.42 8.25 6.70
C TYR A 89 -1.36 9.17 7.28
N SER A 90 -1.52 9.55 8.55
CA SER A 90 -0.61 10.46 9.25
C SER A 90 0.81 9.89 9.31
N ARG A 91 0.93 8.59 9.60
CA ARG A 91 2.21 7.86 9.64
C ARG A 91 2.87 7.71 8.27
N LEU A 92 2.08 7.52 7.21
CA LEU A 92 2.59 7.48 5.84
C LEU A 92 3.06 8.87 5.38
N MET A 93 2.29 9.92 5.66
CA MET A 93 2.70 11.31 5.38
C MET A 93 3.96 11.70 6.14
N ALA A 94 4.15 11.19 7.37
CA ALA A 94 5.35 11.45 8.16
C ALA A 94 6.63 10.91 7.52
N GLN A 95 6.56 9.95 6.58
CA GLN A 95 7.74 9.47 5.86
C GLN A 95 8.38 10.57 5.00
N LYS A 96 7.61 11.60 4.60
CA LYS A 96 8.14 12.77 3.88
C LYS A 96 9.18 13.56 4.68
N LYS A 97 9.23 13.40 6.00
CA LYS A 97 10.30 13.99 6.84
C LYS A 97 11.66 13.35 6.56
N LYS A 98 11.68 12.07 6.18
CA LYS A 98 12.89 11.30 5.87
C LYS A 98 13.18 11.28 4.37
N ASP A 99 12.14 11.41 3.54
CA ASP A 99 12.22 11.46 2.09
C ASP A 99 11.43 12.66 1.55
N PRO A 100 12.01 13.87 1.53
CA PRO A 100 11.29 15.09 1.15
C PRO A 100 10.75 15.10 -0.29
N GLU A 101 11.32 14.30 -1.18
CA GLU A 101 10.90 14.20 -2.59
C GLU A 101 9.72 13.23 -2.78
N LEU A 102 9.41 12.42 -1.77
CA LEU A 102 8.30 11.47 -1.80
C LEU A 102 6.96 12.19 -1.92
N LYS A 103 6.16 11.77 -2.91
CA LYS A 103 4.77 12.19 -3.06
C LYS A 103 3.83 11.13 -2.50
N VAL A 104 2.86 11.57 -1.70
CA VAL A 104 1.84 10.69 -1.11
C VAL A 104 0.47 11.14 -1.60
N TYR A 105 -0.32 10.21 -2.11
CA TYR A 105 -1.69 10.42 -2.59
C TYR A 105 -2.65 9.46 -1.91
N LEU A 106 -3.94 9.77 -1.97
CA LEU A 106 -5.01 8.91 -1.49
C LEU A 106 -5.77 8.37 -2.69
N ALA A 107 -5.79 7.04 -2.86
CA ALA A 107 -6.60 6.38 -3.87
C ALA A 107 -8.00 6.14 -3.31
N VAL A 108 -9.04 6.46 -4.08
CA VAL A 108 -10.45 6.23 -3.71
C VAL A 108 -10.96 5.03 -4.50
N GLY A 109 -11.66 4.10 -3.85
CA GLY A 109 -12.26 2.94 -4.49
C GLY A 109 -11.64 1.61 -4.03
N GLY A 110 -11.23 0.77 -4.98
CA GLY A 110 -10.77 -0.60 -4.70
C GLY A 110 -11.87 -1.64 -4.94
N TRP A 111 -11.53 -2.93 -4.84
CA TRP A 111 -12.46 -4.02 -5.17
C TRP A 111 -13.74 -3.98 -4.33
N THR A 112 -13.60 -3.81 -3.01
CA THR A 112 -14.71 -3.78 -2.05
C THR A 112 -15.59 -2.55 -2.18
N PHE A 113 -15.18 -1.53 -2.92
CA PHE A 113 -15.98 -0.32 -3.15
C PHE A 113 -17.22 -0.61 -4.01
N ASN A 114 -17.17 -1.63 -4.86
CA ASN A 114 -18.29 -2.04 -5.70
C ASN A 114 -19.17 -3.11 -5.05
N ASP A 115 -18.87 -3.52 -3.81
CA ASP A 115 -19.73 -4.43 -3.07
C ASP A 115 -21.00 -3.65 -2.67
N PRO A 116 -22.21 -4.13 -3.04
CA PRO A 116 -23.46 -3.49 -2.63
C PRO A 116 -23.63 -3.40 -1.10
N GLY A 117 -22.75 -4.07 -0.33
CA GLY A 117 -22.91 -4.25 1.11
C GLY A 117 -24.02 -5.27 1.39
N LEU A 118 -24.14 -5.68 2.65
CA LEU A 118 -25.37 -6.36 3.09
C LEU A 118 -26.52 -5.39 2.82
N GLY A 119 -27.36 -5.75 1.85
CA GLY A 119 -28.54 -4.98 1.49
C GLY A 119 -29.29 -4.57 2.74
N MET A 120 -29.77 -3.32 2.75
CA MET A 120 -30.68 -2.81 3.76
C MET A 120 -31.71 -3.88 4.16
N GLY A 121 -31.68 -4.25 5.44
CA GLY A 121 -32.66 -5.00 6.22
C GLY A 121 -33.73 -5.82 5.49
N THR A 122 -33.65 -7.14 5.66
CA THR A 122 -34.84 -7.92 6.05
C THR A 122 -34.98 -7.88 7.56
#